data_AF-A0A955BT47-F1
#
_entry.id   AF-A0A955BT47-F1
#
_cell.length_a   1.000
_cell.length_b   1.000
_cell.length_c   1.000
_cell.angle_alpha   90.00
_cell.angle_beta   90.00
_cell.angle_gamma   90.00
#
_symmetry.space_group_name_H-M   'P 1'
#
loop_
_entity.id
_entity.type
_entity.pdbx_description
1 polymer ?
#
loop_
_entity_poly.entity_id
_entity_poly.type
_entity_poly.pdbx_seq_one_letter_code
_entity_poly.pdbx_strand_id
1 'polypeptide(L)'
;MPQKSSNLLSARNAIVAAAGTLFVSLAAIYATSFKLNDSDGWGRDTFGTRGDGYRGVYELLQELQTQVDRSGAPPQANASTLQTLVLLDSNPALVAANPAYLQGLVDWVDRGGRLVVAPGKRNRGSDGQCADCDTCGLPEDARDIIELLDLDAIVEVVQDGTSAVDGREGASLKQIVDVVQGDDRETTPNVGEHVRQLAIPAAGYARLALKTTDVRESLGFRNGAGEATTLIAVVQRGAGEIVVIAEPALFANSCLGLVDNSVVAANLMAVPRRATVFDEFYHGLAVRGNPLYVLTKPGFAAVTLGLVLAYAGMSWRAGAFLGPPLPSPPALRRHIGEYVNAMGRFFLRAPDSGPFLLREIRDGVLRHWSRELGLPLETSRESTIVAALRRRDPQVAARLETVLAESTTALSSSDARRPKSVDVSLIQRLVACR
;
A
#
# COMPACT_ATOMS: atom_id res chain seq x y z
N MET A 1 18.01 -27.86 -35.92
CA MET A 1 18.19 -26.90 -34.81
C MET A 1 16.88 -26.17 -34.59
N PRO A 2 16.23 -26.28 -33.42
CA PRO A 2 14.96 -25.62 -33.16
C PRO A 2 15.17 -24.11 -33.02
N GLN A 3 14.45 -23.33 -33.84
CA GLN A 3 14.39 -21.87 -33.69
C GLN A 3 13.77 -21.55 -32.34
N LYS A 4 14.60 -21.03 -31.42
CA LYS A 4 14.16 -20.46 -30.17
C LYS A 4 13.35 -19.20 -30.52
N SER A 5 12.02 -19.33 -30.57
CA SER A 5 11.13 -18.20 -30.68
C SER A 5 11.38 -17.30 -29.48
N SER A 6 12.06 -16.18 -29.71
CA SER A 6 12.12 -15.09 -28.74
C SER A 6 10.68 -14.63 -28.55
N ASN A 7 10.06 -15.05 -27.45
CA ASN A 7 8.83 -14.50 -26.89
C ASN A 7 9.11 -13.04 -26.51
N LEU A 8 9.29 -12.20 -27.52
CA LEU A 8 9.22 -10.76 -27.38
C LEU A 8 7.79 -10.48 -26.94
N LEU A 9 7.64 -10.04 -25.70
CA LEU A 9 6.42 -9.48 -25.16
C LEU A 9 5.86 -8.50 -26.18
N SER A 10 4.86 -8.94 -26.95
CA SER A 10 4.09 -8.06 -27.81
C SER A 10 3.56 -6.93 -26.94
N ALA A 11 3.55 -5.69 -27.45
CA ALA A 11 2.98 -4.54 -26.73
C ALA A 11 1.57 -4.85 -26.19
N ARG A 12 0.81 -5.69 -26.91
CA ARG A 12 -0.48 -6.21 -26.47
C ARG A 12 -0.40 -7.03 -25.17
N ASN A 13 0.57 -7.94 -25.06
CA ASN A 13 0.75 -8.77 -23.87
C ASN A 13 1.24 -7.92 -22.68
N ALA A 14 2.06 -6.90 -22.93
CA ALA A 14 2.49 -5.96 -21.89
C ALA A 14 1.30 -5.14 -21.33
N ILE A 15 0.42 -4.64 -22.21
CA ILE A 15 -0.79 -3.91 -21.80
C ILE A 15 -1.75 -4.80 -21.03
N VAL A 16 -2.01 -6.02 -21.52
CA VAL A 16 -2.89 -6.97 -20.82
C VAL A 16 -2.32 -7.35 -19.45
N ALA A 17 -1.01 -7.57 -19.35
CA ALA A 17 -0.36 -7.81 -18.07
C ALA A 17 -0.50 -6.62 -17.12
N ALA A 18 -0.24 -5.39 -17.58
CA ALA A 18 -0.37 -4.19 -16.75
C ALA A 18 -1.82 -3.95 -16.28
N ALA A 19 -2.81 -4.14 -17.17
CA ALA A 19 -4.22 -4.06 -16.84
C ALA A 19 -4.63 -5.12 -15.80
N GLY A 20 -4.16 -6.36 -15.99
CA GLY A 20 -4.39 -7.45 -15.06
C GLY A 20 -3.79 -7.17 -13.68
N THR A 21 -2.55 -6.67 -13.62
CA THR A 21 -1.91 -6.28 -12.36
C THR A 21 -2.68 -5.15 -11.67
N LEU A 22 -3.07 -4.10 -12.39
CA LEU A 22 -3.87 -3.00 -11.82
C LEU A 22 -5.20 -3.51 -11.26
N PHE A 23 -5.91 -4.35 -12.01
CA PHE A 23 -7.17 -4.92 -11.56
C PHE A 23 -7.00 -5.79 -10.31
N VAL A 24 -5.99 -6.66 -10.28
CA VAL A 24 -5.68 -7.50 -9.11
C VAL A 24 -5.30 -6.63 -7.91
N SER A 25 -4.52 -5.57 -8.09
CA SER A 25 -4.17 -4.63 -7.02
C SER A 25 -5.39 -3.89 -6.49
N LEU A 26 -6.27 -3.39 -7.36
CA LEU A 26 -7.51 -2.72 -6.96
C LEU A 26 -8.47 -3.69 -6.26
N ALA A 27 -8.61 -4.92 -6.77
CA ALA A 27 -9.43 -5.95 -6.15
C ALA A 27 -8.87 -6.36 -4.78
N ALA A 28 -7.54 -6.44 -4.62
CA ALA A 28 -6.91 -6.70 -3.33
C ALA A 28 -7.15 -5.55 -2.34
N ILE A 29 -7.00 -4.29 -2.76
CA ILE A 29 -7.30 -3.10 -1.95
C ILE A 29 -8.77 -3.08 -1.52
N TYR A 30 -9.68 -3.39 -2.46
CA TYR A 30 -11.11 -3.46 -2.19
C TYR A 30 -11.44 -4.60 -1.23
N ALA A 31 -10.84 -5.79 -1.41
CA ALA A 31 -11.03 -6.92 -0.51
C ALA A 31 -10.47 -6.64 0.90
N THR A 32 -9.34 -5.95 1.03
CA THR A 32 -8.81 -5.54 2.34
C THR A 32 -9.69 -4.51 3.03
N SER A 33 -10.43 -3.71 2.27
CA SER A 33 -11.38 -2.71 2.81
C SER A 33 -12.62 -3.36 3.47
N PHE A 34 -12.89 -4.64 3.19
CA PHE A 34 -13.99 -5.38 3.84
C PHE A 34 -13.59 -6.12 5.12
N LYS A 35 -12.29 -6.23 5.41
CA LYS A 35 -11.90 -6.69 6.76
C LYS A 35 -12.35 -5.59 7.71
N LEU A 36 -13.07 -5.94 8.78
CA LEU A 36 -13.40 -4.97 9.82
C LEU A 36 -12.09 -4.31 10.23
N ASN A 37 -12.01 -3.00 9.99
CA ASN A 37 -10.85 -2.23 10.36
C ASN A 37 -10.76 -2.24 11.88
N ASP A 38 -9.92 -3.12 12.40
CA ASP A 38 -9.21 -2.86 13.63
C ASP A 38 -8.30 -1.65 13.35
N SER A 39 -8.06 -0.82 14.36
CA SER A 39 -7.09 0.27 14.25
C SER A 39 -5.63 -0.21 14.23
N ASP A 40 -5.41 -1.51 13.97
CA ASP A 40 -4.19 -2.29 14.19
C ASP A 40 -3.64 -2.11 15.63
N GLY A 41 -4.51 -1.72 16.57
CA GLY A 41 -4.15 -1.32 17.93
C GLY A 41 -3.53 0.08 18.08
N TRP A 42 -3.47 0.90 17.02
CA TRP A 42 -2.87 2.24 17.04
C TRP A 42 -3.87 3.37 17.30
N GLY A 43 -5.18 3.12 17.18
CA GLY A 43 -6.22 4.14 17.31
C GLY A 43 -6.60 4.47 18.75
N ARG A 44 -7.23 5.63 18.94
CA ARG A 44 -7.93 6.03 20.18
C ARG A 44 -9.36 5.50 20.17
N ASP A 45 -9.46 4.19 20.10
CA ASP A 45 -10.70 3.42 19.99
C ASP A 45 -10.60 2.18 20.88
N THR A 46 -11.65 1.35 20.91
CA THR A 46 -11.62 0.13 21.74
C THR A 46 -10.80 -1.01 21.15
N PHE A 47 -10.19 -0.82 19.99
CA PHE A 47 -9.18 -1.73 19.45
C PHE A 47 -7.75 -1.31 19.85
N GLY A 48 -7.55 -0.01 20.11
CA GLY A 48 -6.30 0.60 20.53
C GLY A 48 -5.67 -0.03 21.77
N THR A 49 -4.46 -0.56 21.64
CA THR A 49 -3.66 -1.17 22.72
C THR A 49 -2.69 -0.19 23.38
N ARG A 50 -2.48 0.98 22.76
CA ARG A 50 -1.61 2.04 23.27
C ARG A 50 -2.17 2.71 24.52
N GLY A 51 -1.33 3.50 25.19
CA GLY A 51 -1.71 4.20 26.42
C GLY A 51 -2.91 5.16 26.26
N ASP A 52 -3.16 5.67 25.06
CA ASP A 52 -4.28 6.55 24.71
C ASP A 52 -5.46 5.81 24.04
N GLY A 53 -5.38 4.48 23.86
CA GLY A 53 -6.49 3.64 23.40
C GLY A 53 -7.46 3.25 24.52
N TYR A 54 -8.58 2.60 24.17
CA TYR A 54 -9.66 2.23 25.10
C TYR A 54 -9.91 0.72 25.21
N ARG A 55 -9.03 -0.11 24.64
CA ARG A 55 -9.20 -1.58 24.67
C ARG A 55 -9.34 -2.15 26.09
N GLY A 56 -8.62 -1.60 27.06
CA GLY A 56 -8.68 -2.04 28.45
C GLY A 56 -10.07 -1.87 29.07
N VAL A 57 -10.83 -0.83 28.69
CA VAL A 57 -12.20 -0.64 29.19
C VAL A 57 -13.12 -1.69 28.60
N TYR A 58 -12.99 -1.93 27.30
CA TYR A 58 -13.75 -2.96 26.61
C TYR A 58 -13.51 -4.34 27.23
N GLU A 59 -12.25 -4.71 27.45
CA GLU A 59 -11.86 -5.97 28.09
C GLU A 59 -12.33 -6.04 29.55
N LEU A 60 -12.27 -4.93 30.30
CA LEU A 60 -12.81 -4.85 31.66
C LEU A 60 -14.31 -5.16 31.69
N LEU A 61 -15.10 -4.56 30.79
CA LEU A 61 -16.54 -4.82 30.73
C LEU A 61 -16.85 -6.26 30.31
N GLN A 62 -16.05 -6.85 29.43
CA GLN A 62 -16.16 -8.27 29.08
C GLN A 62 -15.86 -9.18 30.27
N GLU A 63 -14.81 -8.88 31.04
CA GLU A 63 -14.43 -9.63 32.24
C GLU A 63 -15.53 -9.55 33.31
N LEU A 64 -16.20 -8.40 33.43
CA LEU A 64 -17.39 -8.20 34.27
C LEU A 64 -18.65 -8.86 33.70
N GLN A 65 -18.54 -9.65 32.63
CA GLN A 65 -19.64 -10.35 31.96
C GLN A 65 -20.75 -9.41 31.49
N THR A 66 -20.43 -8.14 31.24
CA THR A 66 -21.34 -7.23 30.58
C THR A 66 -21.43 -7.64 29.11
N GLN A 67 -22.63 -7.61 28.53
CA GLN A 67 -22.76 -7.79 27.09
C GLN A 67 -22.21 -6.52 26.42
N VAL A 68 -21.02 -6.61 25.84
CA VAL A 68 -20.35 -5.47 25.20
C VAL A 68 -20.13 -5.75 23.71
N ASP A 69 -20.43 -4.77 22.87
CA ASP A 69 -20.28 -4.81 21.41
C ASP A 69 -19.58 -3.56 20.88
N ARG A 70 -19.06 -3.64 19.65
CA ARG A 70 -18.44 -2.53 18.92
C ARG A 70 -19.25 -2.26 17.66
N SER A 71 -19.84 -1.08 17.55
CA SER A 71 -20.57 -0.70 16.34
C SER A 71 -19.70 0.16 15.43
N GLY A 72 -19.33 -0.39 14.27
CA GLY A 72 -18.71 0.40 13.20
C GLY A 72 -19.72 1.18 12.35
N ALA A 73 -21.02 0.94 12.54
CA ALA A 73 -22.10 1.65 11.87
C ALA A 73 -22.61 2.80 12.74
N PRO A 74 -23.12 3.90 12.14
CA PRO A 74 -23.79 4.95 12.87
C PRO A 74 -24.91 4.34 13.76
N PRO A 75 -24.91 4.57 15.07
CA PRO A 75 -25.83 3.91 16.00
C PRO A 75 -27.31 4.22 15.69
N GLN A 76 -28.12 3.22 15.36
CA GLN A 76 -29.43 3.54 14.78
C GLN A 76 -30.43 4.06 15.83
N ALA A 77 -31.27 5.03 15.47
CA ALA A 77 -32.30 5.56 16.37
C ALA A 77 -33.31 4.48 16.84
N ASN A 78 -33.47 3.41 16.07
CA ASN A 78 -34.30 2.24 16.43
C ASN A 78 -33.56 1.22 17.32
N ALA A 79 -32.36 1.52 17.80
CA ALA A 79 -31.66 0.68 18.76
C ALA A 79 -32.51 0.45 20.01
N SER A 80 -32.34 -0.72 20.63
CA SER A 80 -33.05 -1.05 21.86
C SER A 80 -32.71 -0.04 22.96
N THR A 81 -33.71 0.43 23.69
CA THR A 81 -33.51 1.31 24.87
C THR A 81 -32.83 0.58 26.03
N LEU A 82 -32.72 -0.75 25.94
CA LEU A 82 -31.93 -1.60 26.85
C LEU A 82 -30.44 -1.63 26.48
N GLN A 83 -29.94 -0.60 25.79
CA GLN A 83 -28.52 -0.45 25.47
C GLN A 83 -27.95 0.81 26.13
N THR A 84 -26.68 0.73 26.48
CA THR A 84 -25.83 1.86 26.86
C THR A 84 -24.92 2.13 25.68
N LEU A 85 -25.06 3.29 25.05
CA LEU A 85 -24.21 3.69 23.93
C LEU A 85 -23.06 4.56 24.46
N VAL A 86 -21.82 4.24 24.08
CA VAL A 86 -20.61 4.88 24.61
C VAL A 86 -19.83 5.56 23.49
N LEU A 87 -19.64 6.88 23.62
CA LEU A 87 -18.92 7.75 22.70
C LEU A 87 -17.75 8.39 23.47
N LEU A 88 -16.57 7.78 23.41
CA LEU A 88 -15.37 8.34 24.05
C LEU A 88 -14.55 9.09 23.00
N ASP A 89 -13.91 10.21 23.36
CA ASP A 89 -12.98 10.97 22.49
C ASP A 89 -13.45 11.09 21.03
N SER A 90 -14.74 11.38 20.83
CA SER A 90 -15.37 11.36 19.50
C SER A 90 -14.72 12.39 18.58
N ASN A 91 -14.46 12.01 17.33
CA ASN A 91 -13.86 12.90 16.36
C ASN A 91 -14.81 14.05 16.02
N PRO A 92 -14.46 15.31 16.37
CA PRO A 92 -15.35 16.46 16.18
C PRO A 92 -15.70 16.70 14.71
N ALA A 93 -14.84 16.31 13.76
CA ALA A 93 -15.12 16.44 12.33
C ALA A 93 -16.23 15.51 11.86
N LEU A 94 -16.27 14.29 12.37
CA LEU A 94 -17.31 13.34 12.02
C LEU A 94 -18.63 13.70 12.68
N VAL A 95 -18.56 14.15 13.93
CA VAL A 95 -19.70 14.68 14.68
C VAL A 95 -20.34 15.85 13.93
N ALA A 96 -19.55 16.87 13.55
CA ALA A 96 -20.04 18.03 12.83
C ALA A 96 -20.59 17.70 11.43
N ALA A 97 -20.04 16.69 10.76
CA ALA A 97 -20.50 16.26 9.44
C ALA A 97 -21.84 15.51 9.44
N ASN A 98 -22.30 15.01 10.60
CA ASN A 98 -23.48 14.13 10.70
C ASN A 98 -24.49 14.59 11.79
N PRO A 99 -25.00 15.83 11.77
CA PRO A 99 -25.86 16.35 12.84
C PRO A 99 -27.22 15.63 12.94
N ALA A 100 -27.81 15.22 11.82
CA ALA A 100 -29.10 14.52 11.80
C ALA A 100 -29.05 13.19 12.57
N TYR A 101 -27.88 12.58 12.59
CA TYR A 101 -27.66 11.34 13.31
C TYR A 101 -27.69 11.56 14.83
N LEU A 102 -27.05 12.62 15.33
CA LEU A 102 -27.08 12.97 16.75
C LEU A 102 -28.47 13.36 17.22
N GLN A 103 -29.28 13.99 16.37
CA GLN A 103 -30.69 14.21 16.67
C GLN A 103 -31.45 12.90 16.90
N GLY A 104 -31.17 11.86 16.10
CA GLY A 104 -31.74 10.53 16.30
C GLY A 104 -31.30 9.88 17.63
N LEU A 105 -30.09 10.18 18.11
CA LEU A 105 -29.64 9.77 19.44
C LEU A 105 -30.37 10.51 20.56
N VAL A 106 -30.59 11.83 20.41
CA VAL A 106 -31.39 12.60 21.36
C VAL A 106 -32.79 11.97 21.49
N ASP A 107 -33.47 11.72 20.37
CA ASP A 107 -34.78 11.08 20.38
C ASP A 107 -34.75 9.68 21.01
N TRP A 108 -33.64 8.93 20.83
CA TRP A 108 -33.46 7.60 21.44
C TRP A 108 -33.24 7.67 22.96
N VAL A 109 -32.46 8.64 23.43
CA VAL A 109 -32.31 8.90 24.87
C VAL A 109 -33.66 9.30 25.47
N ASP A 110 -34.42 10.17 24.81
CA ASP A 110 -35.74 10.60 25.28
C ASP A 110 -36.71 9.42 25.47
N ARG A 111 -36.53 8.33 24.72
CA ARG A 111 -37.30 7.07 24.85
C ARG A 111 -36.79 6.11 25.93
N GLY A 112 -35.71 6.43 26.66
CA GLY A 112 -35.16 5.58 27.72
C GLY A 112 -33.76 5.02 27.46
N GLY A 113 -33.13 5.40 26.34
CA GLY A 113 -31.74 5.07 26.07
C GLY A 113 -30.78 5.68 27.10
N ARG A 114 -29.59 5.08 27.24
CA ARG A 114 -28.51 5.64 28.07
C ARG A 114 -27.32 5.97 27.20
N LEU A 115 -26.89 7.22 27.22
CA LEU A 115 -25.75 7.70 26.45
C LEU A 115 -24.59 8.05 27.39
N VAL A 116 -23.41 7.51 27.14
CA VAL A 116 -22.18 7.91 27.82
C VAL A 116 -21.32 8.65 26.81
N VAL A 117 -21.07 9.93 27.05
CA VAL A 117 -20.34 10.80 26.12
C VAL A 117 -19.15 11.45 26.82
N ALA A 118 -17.99 11.33 26.19
CA ALA A 118 -16.78 12.06 26.56
C ALA A 118 -16.28 12.81 25.32
N PRO A 119 -16.51 14.13 25.22
CA PRO A 119 -16.10 14.89 24.05
C PRO A 119 -14.57 14.83 23.88
N GLY A 120 -14.12 14.79 22.63
CA GLY A 120 -12.69 14.84 22.34
C GLY A 120 -12.09 16.20 22.67
N LYS A 121 -10.78 16.23 22.94
CA LYS A 121 -10.08 17.50 23.21
C LYS A 121 -10.14 18.39 21.97
N ARG A 122 -10.81 19.54 22.08
CA ARG A 122 -10.62 20.65 21.14
C ARG A 122 -9.23 21.22 21.40
N ASN A 123 -8.26 20.91 20.53
CA ASN A 123 -6.98 21.61 20.50
C ASN A 123 -7.18 23.06 20.01
N ARG A 124 -7.89 23.90 20.76
CA ARG A 124 -7.83 25.35 20.56
C ARG A 124 -6.42 25.77 20.96
N GLY A 125 -5.60 26.19 19.99
CA GLY A 125 -4.36 26.87 20.33
C GLY A 125 -4.66 28.12 21.18
N SER A 126 -3.65 28.59 21.92
CA SER A 126 -3.73 29.79 22.77
C SER A 126 -4.25 31.03 22.04
N ASP A 127 -4.13 31.04 20.72
CA ASP A 127 -4.42 32.17 19.84
C ASP A 127 -5.78 31.99 19.12
N GLY A 128 -6.57 30.98 19.51
CA GLY A 128 -7.80 30.58 18.81
C GLY A 128 -7.55 29.82 17.50
N GLN A 129 -6.33 29.81 16.99
CA GLN A 129 -5.92 29.00 15.84
C GLN A 129 -5.54 27.59 16.30
N CYS A 130 -6.16 26.56 15.72
CA CYS A 130 -5.79 25.17 15.94
C CYS A 130 -4.32 24.98 15.52
N ALA A 131 -3.40 24.59 16.41
CA ALA A 131 -1.99 24.44 16.04
C ALA A 131 -1.72 23.33 14.98
N ASP A 132 -2.76 22.57 14.61
CA ASP A 132 -2.75 21.47 13.64
C ASP A 132 -3.87 21.62 12.57
N CYS A 133 -4.40 22.84 12.34
CA CYS A 133 -5.55 23.07 11.44
C CYS A 133 -5.27 23.06 9.93
N ASP A 134 -4.02 23.13 9.48
CA ASP A 134 -3.72 22.95 8.05
C ASP A 134 -4.11 21.53 7.55
N THR A 135 -4.25 20.57 8.47
CA THR A 135 -4.56 19.17 8.15
C THR A 135 -5.97 18.71 8.51
N CYS A 136 -6.66 19.34 9.45
CA CYS A 136 -7.99 18.87 9.89
C CYS A 136 -9.18 19.51 9.17
N GLY A 137 -9.03 20.66 8.49
CA GLY A 137 -10.08 21.21 7.61
C GLY A 137 -11.44 21.41 8.29
N LEU A 138 -11.45 21.51 9.61
CA LEU A 138 -12.65 21.67 10.40
C LEU A 138 -13.17 23.10 10.24
N PRO A 139 -14.46 23.31 9.93
CA PRO A 139 -15.06 24.63 9.94
C PRO A 139 -14.89 25.30 11.32
N GLU A 140 -14.62 26.61 11.37
CA GLU A 140 -14.53 27.36 12.65
C GLU A 140 -15.83 27.25 13.49
N ASP A 141 -16.96 26.96 12.84
CA ASP A 141 -18.29 26.76 13.42
C ASP A 141 -18.63 25.30 13.71
N ALA A 142 -17.67 24.37 13.66
CA ALA A 142 -17.90 22.97 13.97
C ALA A 142 -18.41 22.80 15.41
N ARG A 143 -19.72 22.57 15.55
CA ARG A 143 -20.40 22.37 16.83
C ARG A 143 -19.86 21.15 17.56
N ASP A 144 -19.77 21.26 18.88
CA ASP A 144 -19.34 20.15 19.74
C ASP A 144 -20.46 19.12 19.86
N ILE A 145 -20.14 17.88 20.21
CA ILE A 145 -21.14 16.87 20.54
C ILE A 145 -22.04 17.34 21.69
N ILE A 146 -21.51 18.12 22.64
CA ILE A 146 -22.29 18.71 23.75
C ILE A 146 -23.35 19.69 23.22
N GLU A 147 -22.98 20.53 22.25
CA GLU A 147 -23.90 21.49 21.64
C GLU A 147 -24.94 20.79 20.76
N LEU A 148 -24.53 19.78 19.99
CA LEU A 148 -25.43 19.02 19.12
C LEU A 148 -26.39 18.12 19.91
N LEU A 149 -26.01 17.68 21.10
CA LEU A 149 -26.88 16.99 22.04
C LEU A 149 -27.72 17.96 22.87
N ASP A 150 -27.69 19.28 22.61
CA ASP A 150 -28.48 20.29 23.34
C ASP A 150 -28.26 20.18 24.86
N LEU A 151 -26.97 20.11 25.24
CA LEU A 151 -26.50 20.03 26.63
C LEU A 151 -25.76 21.31 27.07
N ASP A 152 -25.58 22.28 26.18
CA ASP A 152 -24.86 23.53 26.41
C ASP A 152 -25.50 24.42 27.49
N ALA A 153 -26.82 24.30 27.65
CA ALA A 153 -27.60 24.92 28.73
C ALA A 153 -27.39 24.24 30.09
N ILE A 154 -26.90 23.00 30.11
CA ILE A 154 -26.78 22.16 31.32
C ILE A 154 -25.32 22.05 31.77
N VAL A 155 -24.42 21.79 30.83
CA VAL A 155 -23.01 21.50 31.09
C VAL A 155 -22.15 22.21 30.06
N GLU A 156 -21.08 22.84 30.54
CA GLU A 156 -20.01 23.38 29.71
C GLU A 156 -18.69 22.68 30.03
N VAL A 157 -17.97 22.25 28.99
CA VAL A 157 -16.66 21.62 29.16
C VAL A 157 -15.60 22.72 29.14
N VAL A 158 -14.98 22.95 30.30
CA VAL A 158 -13.92 23.94 30.49
C VAL A 158 -12.58 23.22 30.53
N GLN A 159 -11.62 23.66 29.72
CA GLN A 159 -10.26 23.12 29.74
C GLN A 159 -9.44 23.88 30.79
N ASP A 160 -8.98 23.19 31.84
CA ASP A 160 -8.08 23.77 32.84
C ASP A 160 -6.64 23.36 32.49
N GLY A 161 -5.87 24.31 31.96
CA GLY A 161 -4.43 24.16 31.74
C GLY A 161 -3.93 24.68 30.38
N THR A 162 -2.74 25.27 30.37
CA THR A 162 -2.04 25.67 29.14
C THR A 162 -1.49 24.44 28.43
N SER A 163 -2.08 24.07 27.28
CA SER A 163 -1.79 22.90 26.43
C SER A 163 -0.40 22.89 25.75
N ALA A 164 0.66 23.35 26.41
CA ALA A 164 2.00 23.44 25.84
C ALA A 164 2.93 22.29 26.27
N VAL A 165 2.42 21.06 26.39
CA VAL A 165 3.29 19.88 26.54
C VAL A 165 3.33 19.15 25.20
N ASP A 166 4.40 19.43 24.45
CA ASP A 166 4.70 18.85 23.14
C ASP A 166 4.71 17.31 23.23
N GLY A 167 4.03 16.65 22.29
CA GLY A 167 3.60 15.25 22.35
C GLY A 167 4.72 14.20 22.22
N ARG A 168 5.94 14.50 22.67
CA ARG A 168 7.08 13.59 22.62
C ARG A 168 7.50 13.15 24.01
N GLU A 169 7.09 11.91 24.30
CA GLU A 169 7.74 10.94 25.19
C GLU A 169 8.04 11.36 26.63
N GLY A 170 7.19 10.89 27.55
CA GLY A 170 7.64 10.40 28.85
C GLY A 170 7.67 11.40 30.00
N ALA A 171 6.51 11.82 30.50
CA ALA A 171 6.33 12.28 31.88
C ALA A 171 4.83 12.23 32.21
N SER A 172 4.26 11.13 32.71
CA SER A 172 4.54 10.44 33.98
C SER A 172 4.53 11.37 35.20
N LEU A 173 3.64 12.34 35.21
CA LEU A 173 3.00 12.72 36.46
C LEU A 173 1.49 12.60 36.21
N LYS A 174 0.86 11.66 36.90
CA LYS A 174 -0.59 11.60 37.02
C LYS A 174 -0.89 12.09 38.41
N GLN A 175 -1.88 12.94 38.52
CA GLN A 175 -2.29 13.43 39.83
C GLN A 175 -3.33 12.44 40.37
N ILE A 176 -3.05 11.87 41.55
CA ILE A 176 -4.07 11.14 42.31
C ILE A 176 -4.81 12.19 43.13
N VAL A 177 -6.13 12.20 42.98
CA VAL A 177 -7.02 13.14 43.65
C VAL A 177 -8.08 12.39 44.44
N ASP A 178 -8.36 12.85 45.64
CA ASP A 178 -9.45 12.31 46.45
C ASP A 178 -10.79 12.80 45.89
N VAL A 179 -11.71 11.86 45.72
CA VAL A 179 -13.04 12.13 45.19
C VAL A 179 -13.87 12.85 46.25
N VAL A 180 -14.57 13.90 45.82
CA VAL A 180 -15.62 14.53 46.61
C VAL A 180 -16.95 14.01 46.11
N GLN A 181 -17.63 13.20 46.93
CA GLN A 181 -19.00 12.79 46.64
C GLN A 181 -19.92 14.00 46.78
N GLY A 182 -20.81 14.18 45.80
CA GLY A 182 -21.86 15.19 45.85
C GLY A 182 -22.87 14.86 46.96
N ASP A 183 -23.47 15.91 47.51
CA ASP A 183 -24.39 15.90 48.65
C ASP A 183 -25.44 14.76 48.59
N ASP A 184 -25.62 14.07 49.72
CA ASP A 184 -26.31 12.78 49.91
C ASP A 184 -27.79 12.79 49.45
N ARG A 185 -28.05 12.72 48.14
CA ARG A 185 -29.38 12.41 47.61
C ARG A 185 -29.53 10.91 47.43
N GLU A 186 -30.05 10.26 48.48
CA GLU A 186 -30.50 8.87 48.51
C GLU A 186 -31.47 8.58 47.34
N THR A 187 -31.13 7.70 46.40
CA THR A 187 -32.05 6.72 45.75
C THR A 187 -31.50 5.96 44.53
N THR A 188 -30.27 6.22 44.05
CA THR A 188 -29.62 5.35 43.05
C THR A 188 -28.18 5.00 43.39
N PRO A 189 -27.64 3.86 42.89
CA PRO A 189 -26.22 3.55 43.07
C PRO A 189 -25.42 4.69 42.48
N ASN A 190 -24.81 5.45 43.39
CA ASN A 190 -24.22 6.74 43.09
C ASN A 190 -22.99 6.49 42.19
N VAL A 191 -22.76 7.27 41.14
CA VAL A 191 -21.55 7.11 40.29
C VAL A 191 -20.26 7.01 41.12
N GLY A 192 -20.23 7.70 42.27
CA GLY A 192 -19.12 7.69 43.23
C GLY A 192 -19.19 6.65 44.34
N GLU A 193 -20.25 5.82 44.42
CA GLU A 193 -20.33 4.73 45.38
C GLU A 193 -19.18 3.76 45.05
N HIS A 194 -18.27 3.56 46.01
CA HIS A 194 -17.01 2.80 45.88
C HIS A 194 -15.81 3.52 45.23
N VAL A 195 -15.95 4.80 44.85
CA VAL A 195 -14.84 5.56 44.27
C VAL A 195 -14.25 6.48 45.33
N ARG A 196 -13.00 6.24 45.72
CA ARG A 196 -12.28 7.06 46.71
C ARG A 196 -11.30 8.00 46.04
N GLN A 197 -10.63 7.52 45.00
CA GLN A 197 -9.53 8.24 44.38
C GLN A 197 -9.52 8.07 42.87
N LEU A 198 -9.17 9.14 42.18
CA LEU A 198 -9.03 9.15 40.72
C LEU A 198 -7.62 9.54 40.31
N ALA A 199 -7.12 8.87 39.28
CA ALA A 199 -5.91 9.27 38.59
C ALA A 199 -6.29 10.10 37.35
N ILE A 200 -5.93 11.39 37.36
CA ILE A 200 -6.14 12.32 36.25
C ILE A 200 -4.81 12.64 35.54
N PRO A 201 -4.83 12.96 34.22
CA PRO A 201 -3.64 13.42 33.52
C PRO A 201 -3.13 14.74 34.12
N ALA A 202 -1.82 14.86 34.43
CA ALA A 202 -1.29 16.14 34.94
C ALA A 202 -1.09 17.20 33.85
N ALA A 203 -1.09 16.82 32.57
CA ALA A 203 -0.88 17.72 31.43
C ALA A 203 -2.11 18.59 31.07
N GLY A 204 -2.93 18.91 32.07
CA GLY A 204 -4.23 19.55 31.91
C GLY A 204 -5.35 18.53 31.71
N TYR A 205 -6.50 18.85 32.29
CA TYR A 205 -7.72 18.06 32.19
C TYR A 205 -8.90 18.99 31.88
N ALA A 206 -9.91 18.41 31.25
CA ALA A 206 -11.19 19.06 31.11
C ALA A 206 -12.03 18.88 32.38
N ARG A 207 -12.83 19.89 32.72
CA ARG A 207 -13.84 19.84 33.78
C ARG A 207 -15.21 20.24 33.25
N LEU A 208 -16.25 19.87 33.98
CA LEU A 208 -17.63 20.27 33.73
C LEU A 208 -17.98 21.47 34.60
N ALA A 209 -18.36 22.57 33.97
CA ALA A 209 -19.07 23.67 34.60
C ALA A 209 -20.57 23.42 34.47
N LEU A 210 -21.22 23.06 35.59
CA LEU A 210 -22.66 22.80 35.62
C LEU A 210 -23.42 24.13 35.65
N LYS A 211 -24.33 24.33 34.70
CA LYS A 211 -25.15 25.56 34.56
C LYS A 211 -26.55 25.42 35.17
N THR A 212 -27.00 24.18 35.40
CA THR A 212 -28.31 23.87 35.97
C THR A 212 -28.18 22.92 37.17
N THR A 213 -29.24 22.86 37.97
CA THR A 213 -29.44 21.89 39.05
C THR A 213 -30.05 20.56 38.59
N ASP A 214 -30.38 20.41 37.31
CA ASP A 214 -30.97 19.18 36.72
C ASP A 214 -29.96 18.02 36.57
N VAL A 215 -28.83 18.12 37.25
CA VAL A 215 -27.83 17.07 37.36
C VAL A 215 -28.26 16.13 38.46
N ARG A 216 -28.52 14.88 38.08
CA ARG A 216 -28.95 13.83 39.00
C ARG A 216 -27.83 13.42 39.93
N GLU A 217 -26.65 13.18 39.36
CA GLU A 217 -25.45 12.73 40.04
C GLU A 217 -24.23 13.41 39.43
N SER A 218 -23.21 13.67 40.23
CA SER A 218 -21.94 14.17 39.72
C SER A 218 -20.76 13.60 40.50
N LEU A 219 -19.67 13.37 39.79
CA LEU A 219 -18.40 12.93 40.36
C LEU A 219 -17.38 14.02 40.14
N GLY A 220 -16.72 14.44 41.22
CA GLY A 220 -15.71 15.48 41.19
C GLY A 220 -14.61 15.23 42.21
N PHE A 221 -13.67 16.17 42.26
CA PHE A 221 -12.57 16.19 43.21
C PHE A 221 -12.25 17.63 43.59
N ARG A 222 -11.40 17.84 44.59
CA ARG A 222 -10.87 19.17 44.90
C ARG A 222 -9.51 19.34 44.24
N ASN A 223 -9.36 20.40 43.45
CA ASN A 223 -8.07 20.73 42.84
C ASN A 223 -7.05 21.21 43.89
N GLY A 224 -5.82 21.49 43.47
CA GLY A 224 -4.76 21.97 44.38
C GLY A 224 -5.08 23.29 45.10
N ALA A 225 -6.04 24.08 44.59
CA ALA A 225 -6.54 25.29 45.23
C ALA A 225 -7.71 25.03 46.22
N GLY A 226 -8.13 23.77 46.38
CA GLY A 226 -9.28 23.38 47.21
C GLY A 226 -10.64 23.59 46.56
N GLU A 227 -10.68 24.06 45.31
CA GLU A 227 -11.92 24.28 44.56
C GLU A 227 -12.49 22.94 44.08
N ALA A 228 -13.80 22.75 44.29
CA ALA A 228 -14.50 21.57 43.83
C ALA A 228 -14.64 21.61 42.30
N THR A 229 -14.21 20.53 41.65
CA THR A 229 -14.17 20.39 40.20
C THR A 229 -14.97 19.16 39.81
N THR A 230 -15.94 19.32 38.92
CA THR A 230 -16.75 18.21 38.41
C THR A 230 -16.10 17.60 37.17
N LEU A 231 -15.95 16.27 37.15
CA LEU A 231 -15.45 15.54 35.98
C LEU A 231 -16.56 14.80 35.25
N ILE A 232 -17.55 14.28 35.99
CA ILE A 232 -18.61 13.46 35.45
C ILE A 232 -19.94 13.99 35.96
N ALA A 233 -20.93 14.07 35.08
CA ALA A 233 -22.29 14.46 35.42
C ALA A 233 -23.29 13.53 34.74
N VAL A 234 -24.28 13.07 35.49
CA VAL A 234 -25.42 12.30 34.97
C VAL A 234 -26.61 13.24 34.86
N VAL A 235 -27.07 13.44 33.64
CA VAL A 235 -28.16 14.35 33.29
C VAL A 235 -29.36 13.51 32.87
N GLN A 236 -30.50 13.74 33.50
CA GLN A 236 -31.76 13.11 33.08
C GLN A 236 -32.25 13.78 31.80
N ARG A 237 -32.59 13.00 30.76
CA ARG A 237 -33.16 13.53 29.51
C ARG A 237 -34.29 12.64 29.04
N GLY A 238 -35.51 13.18 29.04
CA GLY A 238 -36.73 12.41 28.80
C GLY A 238 -36.83 11.21 29.74
N ALA A 239 -37.11 10.03 29.20
CA ALA A 239 -37.14 8.78 29.96
C ALA A 239 -35.75 8.13 30.16
N GLY A 240 -34.70 8.66 29.53
CA GLY A 240 -33.34 8.15 29.57
C GLY A 240 -32.37 9.07 30.30
N GLU A 241 -31.08 8.84 30.12
CA GLU A 241 -30.04 9.64 30.77
C GLU A 241 -28.79 9.79 29.90
N ILE A 242 -28.09 10.91 30.09
CA ILE A 242 -26.82 11.21 29.45
C ILE A 242 -25.76 11.37 30.54
N VAL A 243 -24.74 10.52 30.49
CA VAL A 243 -23.54 10.62 31.32
C VAL A 243 -22.50 11.42 30.52
N VAL A 244 -22.18 12.62 30.98
CA VAL A 244 -21.15 13.47 30.40
C VAL A 244 -19.87 13.29 31.20
N ILE A 245 -18.76 12.98 30.53
CA ILE A 245 -17.43 12.85 31.11
C ILE A 245 -16.55 13.93 30.48
N ALA A 246 -15.98 14.83 31.28
CA ALA A 246 -15.16 15.90 30.74
C ALA A 246 -13.87 15.37 30.07
N GLU A 247 -13.20 14.42 30.72
CA GLU A 247 -11.87 13.96 30.34
C GLU A 247 -11.89 12.47 29.91
N PRO A 248 -11.90 12.16 28.60
CA PRO A 248 -11.92 10.79 28.13
C PRO A 248 -10.65 10.01 28.51
N ALA A 249 -9.51 10.69 28.75
CA ALA A 249 -8.27 10.02 29.14
C ALA A 249 -8.36 9.32 30.51
N LEU A 250 -9.39 9.59 31.32
CA LEU A 250 -9.68 8.84 32.55
C LEU A 250 -9.81 7.33 32.29
N PHE A 251 -10.35 6.98 31.11
CA PHE A 251 -10.62 5.61 30.68
C PHE A 251 -9.63 5.08 29.65
N ALA A 252 -8.61 5.87 29.28
CA ALA A 252 -7.57 5.39 28.40
C ALA A 252 -6.74 4.29 29.09
N ASN A 253 -6.16 3.36 28.33
CA ASN A 253 -5.40 2.21 28.84
C ASN A 253 -4.30 2.62 29.83
N SER A 254 -3.67 3.78 29.62
CA SER A 254 -2.64 4.29 30.52
C SER A 254 -3.19 4.67 31.90
N CYS A 255 -4.44 5.11 32.01
CA CYS A 255 -5.05 5.57 33.27
C CYS A 255 -6.00 4.55 33.90
N LEU A 256 -6.60 3.66 33.10
CA LEU A 256 -7.64 2.75 33.56
C LEU A 256 -7.22 1.88 34.75
N GLY A 257 -6.00 1.35 34.72
CA GLY A 257 -5.47 0.49 35.79
C GLY A 257 -5.00 1.24 37.04
N LEU A 258 -5.23 2.55 37.13
CA LEU A 258 -4.79 3.36 38.25
C LEU A 258 -5.93 3.65 39.20
N VAL A 259 -5.68 3.37 40.47
CA VAL A 259 -6.59 3.64 41.58
C VAL A 259 -8.01 3.15 41.27
N ASP A 260 -9.05 3.98 41.38
CA ASP A 260 -10.44 3.56 41.16
C ASP A 260 -10.96 3.91 39.75
N ASN A 261 -10.10 4.27 38.78
CA ASN A 261 -10.55 4.63 37.43
C ASN A 261 -11.34 3.50 36.74
N SER A 262 -10.92 2.24 36.94
CA SER A 262 -11.63 1.06 36.44
C SER A 262 -12.99 0.87 37.12
N VAL A 263 -13.11 1.19 38.41
CA VAL A 263 -14.37 1.14 39.16
C VAL A 263 -15.34 2.17 38.61
N VAL A 264 -14.88 3.40 38.32
CA VAL A 264 -15.70 4.42 37.66
C VAL A 264 -16.16 3.94 36.28
N ALA A 265 -15.26 3.40 35.47
CA ALA A 265 -15.61 2.90 34.14
C ALA A 265 -16.69 1.80 34.23
N ALA A 266 -16.54 0.86 35.17
CA ALA A 266 -17.52 -0.18 35.43
C ALA A 266 -18.87 0.41 35.89
N ASN A 267 -18.89 1.30 36.88
CA ASN A 267 -20.12 1.92 37.39
C ASN A 267 -20.89 2.67 36.29
N LEU A 268 -20.18 3.30 35.35
CA LEU A 268 -20.80 4.10 34.30
C LEU A 268 -21.26 3.28 33.10
N MET A 269 -20.58 2.19 32.77
CA MET A 269 -20.82 1.45 31.53
C MET A 269 -21.43 0.06 31.77
N ALA A 270 -21.08 -0.64 32.86
CA ALA A 270 -21.58 -1.99 33.19
C ALA A 270 -22.98 -1.98 33.83
N VAL A 271 -23.96 -1.34 33.18
CA VAL A 271 -25.32 -1.24 33.73
C VAL A 271 -26.02 -2.61 33.67
N PRO A 272 -26.54 -3.14 34.80
CA PRO A 272 -27.21 -4.43 34.81
C PRO A 272 -28.35 -4.51 33.78
N ARG A 273 -28.40 -5.61 33.04
CA ARG A 273 -29.41 -5.88 31.99
C ARG A 273 -29.39 -4.94 30.78
N ARG A 274 -28.38 -4.08 30.65
CA ARG A 274 -28.15 -3.32 29.43
C ARG A 274 -26.89 -3.80 28.71
N ALA A 275 -26.98 -3.92 27.40
CA ALA A 275 -25.79 -4.17 26.59
C ALA A 275 -25.04 -2.85 26.36
N THR A 276 -23.72 -2.86 26.46
CA THR A 276 -22.87 -1.68 26.19
C THR A 276 -22.38 -1.74 24.75
N VAL A 277 -22.61 -0.69 23.98
CA VAL A 277 -22.15 -0.59 22.60
C VAL A 277 -21.18 0.58 22.51
N PHE A 278 -19.94 0.31 22.12
CA PHE A 278 -18.99 1.37 21.79
C PHE A 278 -19.20 1.83 20.36
N ASP A 279 -19.30 3.14 20.18
CA ASP A 279 -19.41 3.72 18.85
C ASP A 279 -18.03 3.87 18.21
N GLU A 280 -17.71 2.99 17.28
CA GLU A 280 -16.47 3.04 16.52
C GLU A 280 -16.57 3.96 15.29
N PHE A 281 -17.78 4.34 14.91
CA PHE A 281 -18.02 5.26 13.82
C PHE A 281 -17.40 6.64 14.09
N TYR A 282 -17.69 7.25 15.25
CA TYR A 282 -17.15 8.56 15.64
C TYR A 282 -15.70 8.51 16.11
N HIS A 283 -15.14 7.35 16.48
CA HIS A 283 -13.68 7.20 16.59
C HIS A 283 -12.97 7.24 15.21
N GLY A 284 -13.73 7.20 14.11
CA GLY A 284 -13.21 7.31 12.75
C GLY A 284 -12.83 6.00 12.08
N LEU A 285 -13.22 4.85 12.66
CA LEU A 285 -12.96 3.54 12.04
C LEU A 285 -13.73 3.35 10.73
N ALA A 286 -14.95 3.89 10.64
CA ALA A 286 -15.73 3.86 9.40
C ALA A 286 -15.05 4.64 8.25
N VAL A 287 -14.30 5.68 8.58
CA VAL A 287 -13.53 6.47 7.61
C VAL A 287 -12.26 5.75 7.17
N ARG A 288 -11.57 5.06 8.09
CA ARG A 288 -10.31 4.36 7.79
C ARG A 288 -10.49 3.17 6.84
N GLY A 289 -11.69 2.59 6.76
CA GLY A 289 -11.96 1.39 5.94
C GLY A 289 -12.54 1.64 4.57
N ASN A 290 -12.99 2.87 4.27
CA ASN A 290 -13.64 3.15 3.00
C ASN A 290 -12.65 3.82 2.03
N PRO A 291 -12.15 3.11 0.99
CA PRO A 291 -11.24 3.71 0.01
C PRO A 291 -11.89 4.85 -0.78
N LEU A 292 -13.22 4.87 -0.88
CA LEU A 292 -13.95 5.99 -1.50
C LEU A 292 -13.90 7.26 -0.64
N TYR A 293 -13.70 7.15 0.67
CA TYR A 293 -13.49 8.32 1.51
C TYR A 293 -12.21 9.07 1.13
N VAL A 294 -11.17 8.36 0.68
CA VAL A 294 -9.96 9.04 0.17
C VAL A 294 -10.28 9.90 -1.05
N LEU A 295 -11.27 9.51 -1.87
CA LEU A 295 -11.75 10.30 -3.01
C LEU A 295 -12.61 11.51 -2.62
N THR A 296 -13.07 11.63 -1.38
CA THR A 296 -13.75 12.87 -0.93
C THR A 296 -12.75 13.98 -0.62
N LYS A 297 -11.47 13.64 -0.40
CA LYS A 297 -10.40 14.63 -0.23
C LYS A 297 -9.96 15.15 -1.61
N PRO A 298 -10.05 16.48 -1.87
CA PRO A 298 -9.89 17.02 -3.23
C PRO A 298 -8.52 16.74 -3.85
N GLY A 299 -7.44 16.78 -3.06
CA GLY A 299 -6.09 16.47 -3.54
C GLY A 299 -5.93 15.02 -4.00
N PHE A 300 -6.44 14.07 -3.21
CA PHE A 300 -6.41 12.66 -3.58
C PHE A 300 -7.33 12.35 -4.76
N ALA A 301 -8.54 12.94 -4.77
CA ALA A 301 -9.48 12.83 -5.87
C ALA A 301 -8.85 13.27 -7.21
N ALA A 302 -8.16 14.41 -7.22
CA ALA A 302 -7.49 14.93 -8.41
C ALA A 302 -6.38 14.00 -8.90
N VAL A 303 -5.55 13.46 -7.98
CA VAL A 303 -4.49 12.50 -8.34
C VAL A 303 -5.07 11.20 -8.89
N THR A 304 -6.08 10.62 -8.22
CA THR A 304 -6.72 9.39 -8.68
C THR A 304 -7.39 9.59 -10.04
N LEU A 305 -8.11 10.70 -10.23
CA LEU A 305 -8.72 11.05 -11.52
C LEU A 305 -7.64 11.22 -12.61
N GLY A 306 -6.53 11.89 -12.31
CA GLY A 306 -5.40 12.05 -13.21
C GLY A 306 -4.79 10.70 -13.65
N LEU A 307 -4.62 9.77 -12.71
CA LEU A 307 -4.13 8.41 -13.00
C LEU A 307 -5.11 7.62 -13.88
N VAL A 308 -6.41 7.69 -13.58
CA VAL A 308 -7.46 7.03 -14.38
C VAL A 308 -7.50 7.60 -15.79
N LEU A 309 -7.45 8.93 -15.95
CA LEU A 309 -7.43 9.59 -17.26
C LEU A 309 -6.15 9.27 -18.05
N ALA A 310 -4.99 9.26 -17.40
CA ALA A 310 -3.73 8.88 -18.04
C ALA A 310 -3.78 7.43 -18.53
N TYR A 311 -4.29 6.51 -17.69
CA TYR A 311 -4.46 5.11 -18.06
C TYR A 311 -5.46 4.93 -19.21
N ALA A 312 -6.60 5.62 -19.16
CA ALA A 312 -7.58 5.64 -20.24
C ALA A 312 -6.97 6.19 -21.54
N GLY A 313 -6.20 7.27 -21.48
CA GLY A 313 -5.50 7.86 -22.62
C GLY A 313 -4.46 6.93 -23.24
N MET A 314 -3.65 6.24 -22.41
CA MET A 314 -2.70 5.22 -22.88
C MET A 314 -3.42 4.04 -23.53
N SER A 315 -4.51 3.58 -22.92
CA SER A 315 -5.32 2.46 -23.43
C SER A 315 -6.01 2.82 -24.74
N TRP A 316 -6.57 4.02 -24.83
CA TRP A 316 -7.16 4.54 -26.07
C TRP A 316 -6.10 4.68 -27.16
N ARG A 317 -4.93 5.24 -26.86
CA ARG A 317 -3.82 5.36 -27.82
C ARG A 317 -3.33 4.00 -28.30
N ALA A 318 -3.30 2.99 -27.43
CA ALA A 318 -2.89 1.64 -27.80
C ALA A 318 -3.97 0.83 -28.54
N GLY A 319 -5.25 1.08 -28.23
CA GLY A 319 -6.41 0.43 -28.85
C GLY A 319 -6.85 1.07 -30.17
N ALA A 320 -6.56 2.36 -30.36
CA ALA A 320 -6.71 3.06 -31.63
C ALA A 320 -5.62 2.60 -32.62
N PHE A 321 -5.72 1.35 -33.06
CA PHE A 321 -5.03 0.87 -34.24
C PHE A 321 -5.54 1.66 -35.44
N LEU A 322 -4.77 2.66 -35.83
CA LEU A 322 -4.96 3.45 -37.05
C LEU A 322 -4.58 2.59 -38.26
N GLY A 323 -5.55 1.79 -38.73
CA GLY A 323 -5.56 1.27 -40.09
C GLY A 323 -5.73 -0.25 -40.21
N PRO A 324 -6.26 -0.72 -41.35
CA PRO A 324 -6.29 -2.14 -41.67
C PRO A 324 -4.87 -2.71 -41.64
N PRO A 325 -4.70 -3.98 -41.21
CA PRO A 325 -3.38 -4.61 -41.19
C PRO A 325 -2.74 -4.48 -42.57
N LEU A 326 -1.57 -3.85 -42.63
CA LEU A 326 -0.80 -3.77 -43.88
C LEU A 326 -0.60 -5.20 -44.40
N PRO A 327 -0.83 -5.44 -45.70
CA PRO A 327 -0.62 -6.77 -46.26
C PRO A 327 0.80 -7.21 -45.95
N SER A 328 0.96 -8.44 -45.45
CA SER A 328 2.27 -9.02 -45.16
C SER A 328 3.19 -8.79 -46.36
N PRO A 329 4.40 -8.24 -46.17
CA PRO A 329 5.34 -8.04 -47.25
C PRO A 329 5.49 -9.35 -48.02
N PRO A 330 5.40 -9.36 -49.35
CA PRO A 330 5.59 -10.58 -50.12
C PRO A 330 6.94 -11.17 -49.72
N ALA A 331 6.95 -12.47 -49.41
CA ALA A 331 8.16 -13.16 -49.01
C ALA A 331 9.23 -12.93 -50.09
N LEU A 332 10.26 -12.14 -49.80
CA LEU A 332 11.38 -11.96 -50.71
C LEU A 332 12.00 -13.33 -50.92
N ARG A 333 11.77 -13.92 -52.11
CA ARG A 333 12.57 -15.02 -52.62
C ARG A 333 13.97 -14.48 -52.84
N ARG A 334 14.80 -14.43 -51.80
CA ARG A 334 16.23 -14.18 -51.93
C ARG A 334 16.78 -15.31 -52.81
N HIS A 335 17.16 -14.95 -54.03
CA HIS A 335 17.82 -15.89 -54.92
C HIS A 335 19.12 -16.33 -54.26
N ILE A 336 19.40 -17.64 -54.27
CA ILE A 336 20.62 -18.21 -53.66
C ILE A 336 21.91 -17.54 -54.17
N GLY A 337 21.87 -16.96 -55.37
CA GLY A 337 22.94 -16.13 -55.92
C GLY A 337 23.25 -14.87 -55.13
N GLU A 338 22.27 -14.23 -54.48
CA GLU A 338 22.52 -13.06 -53.62
C GLU A 338 23.30 -13.45 -52.37
N TYR A 339 23.02 -14.63 -51.80
CA TYR A 339 23.78 -15.17 -50.67
C TYR A 339 25.21 -15.51 -51.07
N VAL A 340 25.40 -16.21 -52.19
CA VAL A 340 26.74 -16.57 -52.68
C VAL A 340 27.54 -15.32 -53.04
N ASN A 341 26.93 -14.30 -53.65
CA ASN A 341 27.59 -13.04 -53.96
C ASN A 341 27.94 -12.24 -52.69
N ALA A 342 27.03 -12.17 -51.71
CA ALA A 342 27.29 -11.52 -50.43
C ALA A 342 28.44 -12.22 -49.67
N MET A 343 28.43 -13.55 -49.65
CA MET A 343 29.47 -14.35 -49.03
C MET A 343 30.82 -14.21 -49.76
N GLY A 344 30.81 -14.18 -51.10
CA GLY A 344 32.01 -13.93 -51.91
C GLY A 344 32.63 -12.56 -51.63
N ARG A 345 31.81 -11.50 -51.55
CA ARG A 345 32.29 -10.16 -51.16
C ARG A 345 32.81 -10.12 -49.73
N PHE A 346 32.16 -10.83 -48.81
CA PHE A 346 32.60 -10.93 -47.43
C PHE A 346 34.00 -11.55 -47.34
N PHE A 347 34.21 -12.69 -48.00
CA PHE A 347 35.53 -13.32 -48.02
C PHE A 347 36.57 -12.48 -48.77
N LEU A 348 36.22 -11.74 -49.82
CA LEU A 348 37.21 -10.84 -50.47
C LEU A 348 37.63 -9.65 -49.58
N ARG A 349 36.75 -9.21 -48.66
CA ARG A 349 37.00 -8.04 -47.81
C ARG A 349 37.72 -8.37 -46.50
N ALA A 350 37.61 -9.60 -46.00
CA ALA A 350 38.31 -10.02 -44.79
C ALA A 350 39.84 -9.91 -44.96
N PRO A 351 40.59 -9.45 -43.94
CA PRO A 351 42.05 -9.31 -44.00
C PRO A 351 42.79 -10.64 -44.17
N ASP A 352 42.29 -11.72 -43.57
CA ASP A 352 42.99 -13.01 -43.44
C ASP A 352 42.32 -14.18 -44.17
N SER A 353 41.37 -13.90 -45.06
CA SER A 353 40.62 -14.93 -45.78
C SER A 353 41.38 -15.59 -46.93
N GLY A 354 42.40 -14.94 -47.48
CA GLY A 354 43.18 -15.43 -48.62
C GLY A 354 43.82 -16.80 -48.36
N PRO A 355 44.65 -16.95 -47.30
CA PRO A 355 45.25 -18.23 -46.93
C PRO A 355 44.21 -19.31 -46.60
N PHE A 356 43.10 -18.93 -45.96
CA PHE A 356 42.00 -19.86 -45.66
C PHE A 356 41.34 -20.39 -46.94
N LEU A 357 40.96 -19.51 -47.86
CA LEU A 357 40.35 -19.88 -49.14
C LEU A 357 41.30 -20.72 -49.99
N LEU A 358 42.58 -20.35 -50.06
CA LEU A 358 43.58 -21.09 -50.81
C LEU A 358 43.74 -22.51 -50.26
N ARG A 359 43.77 -22.67 -48.92
CA ARG A 359 43.81 -23.99 -48.27
C ARG A 359 42.57 -24.82 -48.60
N GLU A 360 41.38 -24.25 -48.44
CA GLU A 360 40.16 -25.03 -48.69
C GLU A 360 39.95 -25.40 -50.16
N ILE A 361 40.36 -24.54 -51.08
CA ILE A 361 40.28 -24.82 -52.51
C ILE A 361 41.32 -25.89 -52.89
N ARG A 362 42.56 -25.78 -52.38
CA ARG A 362 43.59 -26.82 -52.54
C ARG A 362 43.08 -28.17 -52.05
N ASP A 363 42.58 -28.23 -50.82
CA ASP A 363 42.08 -29.46 -50.22
C ASP A 363 40.86 -29.98 -50.99
N GLY A 364 40.00 -29.08 -51.48
CA GLY A 364 38.88 -29.42 -52.37
C GLY A 364 39.32 -30.08 -53.68
N VAL A 365 40.35 -29.56 -54.33
CA VAL A 365 40.92 -30.11 -55.57
C VAL A 365 41.57 -31.47 -55.31
N LEU A 366 42.32 -31.63 -54.22
CA LEU A 366 42.89 -32.93 -53.83
C LEU A 366 41.78 -33.96 -53.53
N ARG A 367 40.73 -33.57 -52.81
CA ARG A 367 39.55 -34.42 -52.55
C ARG A 367 38.79 -34.78 -53.83
N HIS A 368 38.81 -33.92 -54.84
CA HIS A 368 38.20 -34.19 -56.14
C HIS A 368 38.99 -35.26 -56.90
N TRP A 369 40.30 -35.07 -57.06
CA TRP A 369 41.16 -36.02 -57.76
C TRP A 369 41.29 -37.36 -57.02
N SER A 370 41.32 -37.36 -55.69
CA SER A 370 41.28 -38.59 -54.91
C SER A 370 40.00 -39.40 -55.19
N ARG A 371 38.83 -38.75 -55.32
CA ARG A 371 37.59 -39.44 -55.69
C ARG A 371 37.62 -39.96 -57.13
N GLU A 372 38.11 -39.15 -58.06
CA GLU A 372 38.14 -39.54 -59.47
C GLU A 372 39.12 -40.69 -59.73
N LEU A 373 40.24 -40.75 -59.00
CA LEU A 373 41.24 -41.81 -59.10
C LEU A 373 40.94 -43.02 -58.21
N GLY A 374 39.81 -43.02 -57.47
CA GLY A 374 39.42 -44.11 -56.57
C GLY A 374 40.35 -44.29 -55.36
N LEU A 375 41.06 -43.24 -54.96
CA LEU A 375 41.99 -43.26 -53.83
C LEU A 375 41.25 -42.97 -52.50
N PRO A 376 41.65 -43.58 -51.37
CA PRO A 376 41.05 -43.31 -50.06
C PRO A 376 41.25 -41.84 -49.62
N LEU A 377 40.15 -41.15 -49.27
CA LEU A 377 40.13 -39.72 -49.00
C LEU A 377 40.95 -39.27 -47.78
N GLU A 378 41.14 -40.14 -46.78
CA GLU A 378 41.78 -39.78 -45.50
C GLU A 378 43.27 -40.11 -45.44
N THR A 379 43.76 -40.98 -46.33
CA THR A 379 45.12 -41.55 -46.24
C THR A 379 46.00 -41.18 -47.43
N SER A 380 45.42 -40.62 -48.49
CA SER A 380 46.15 -40.29 -49.71
C SER A 380 46.99 -39.03 -49.50
N ARG A 381 48.31 -39.21 -49.42
CA ARG A 381 49.24 -38.07 -49.45
C ARG A 381 49.22 -37.42 -50.83
N GLU A 382 49.50 -36.13 -50.88
CA GLU A 382 49.59 -35.34 -52.12
C GLU A 382 50.44 -36.04 -53.20
N SER A 383 51.60 -36.59 -52.81
CA SER A 383 52.49 -37.31 -53.70
C SER A 383 51.87 -38.57 -54.31
N THR A 384 50.97 -39.26 -53.60
CA THR A 384 50.25 -40.43 -54.10
C THR A 384 49.22 -40.02 -55.17
N ILE A 385 48.51 -38.91 -54.94
CA ILE A 385 47.53 -38.37 -55.90
C ILE A 385 48.24 -37.94 -57.18
N VAL A 386 49.34 -37.18 -57.07
CA VAL A 386 50.13 -36.74 -58.23
C VAL A 386 50.73 -37.94 -58.98
N ALA A 387 51.25 -38.94 -58.28
CA ALA A 387 51.81 -40.14 -58.92
C ALA A 387 50.74 -40.97 -59.65
N ALA A 388 49.55 -41.11 -59.08
CA ALA A 388 48.42 -41.78 -59.72
C ALA A 388 47.94 -40.98 -60.94
N LEU A 389 47.84 -39.65 -60.82
CA LEU A 389 47.45 -38.77 -61.92
C LEU A 389 48.47 -38.80 -63.07
N ARG A 390 49.78 -38.85 -62.76
CA ARG A 390 50.85 -38.89 -63.77
C ARG A 390 50.78 -40.12 -64.68
N ARG A 391 50.22 -41.23 -64.19
CA ARG A 391 49.99 -42.45 -65.00
C ARG A 391 48.84 -42.29 -66.00
N ARG A 392 47.88 -41.42 -65.71
CA ARG A 392 46.67 -41.20 -66.53
C ARG A 392 46.82 -40.00 -67.46
N ASP A 393 47.29 -38.87 -66.92
CA ASP A 393 47.56 -37.64 -67.65
C ASP A 393 48.83 -36.96 -67.09
N PRO A 394 49.99 -37.12 -67.77
CA PRO A 394 51.24 -36.55 -67.28
C PRO A 394 51.28 -35.02 -67.36
N GLN A 395 50.51 -34.40 -68.27
CA GLN A 395 50.50 -32.94 -68.41
C GLN A 395 49.70 -32.27 -67.29
N VAL A 396 48.51 -32.81 -66.96
CA VAL A 396 47.71 -32.33 -65.83
C VAL A 396 48.46 -32.57 -64.51
N ALA A 397 49.10 -33.73 -64.35
CA ALA A 397 49.89 -34.02 -63.16
C ALA A 397 51.04 -33.02 -62.95
N ALA A 398 51.81 -32.71 -63.99
CA ALA A 398 52.91 -31.74 -63.90
C ALA A 398 52.42 -30.32 -63.55
N ARG A 399 51.28 -29.89 -64.13
CA ARG A 399 50.66 -28.60 -63.79
C ARG A 399 50.18 -28.57 -62.34
N LEU A 400 49.45 -29.60 -61.92
CA LEU A 400 48.92 -29.70 -60.56
C LEU A 400 50.05 -29.70 -59.53
N GLU A 401 51.11 -30.49 -59.76
CA GLU A 401 52.29 -30.54 -58.89
C GLU A 401 52.98 -29.17 -58.74
N THR A 402 53.15 -28.44 -59.85
CA THR A 402 53.72 -27.09 -59.84
C THR A 402 52.86 -26.14 -59.00
N VAL A 403 51.54 -26.13 -59.24
CA VAL A 403 50.61 -25.23 -58.55
C VAL A 403 50.47 -25.60 -57.07
N LEU A 404 50.51 -26.89 -56.71
CA LEU A 404 50.47 -27.36 -55.33
C LEU A 404 51.74 -26.98 -54.56
N ALA A 405 52.92 -27.12 -55.19
CA ALA A 405 54.18 -26.67 -54.61
C ALA A 405 54.15 -25.15 -54.33
N GLU A 406 53.75 -24.36 -55.33
CA GLU A 406 53.60 -22.90 -55.18
C GLU A 406 52.57 -22.55 -54.09
N SER A 407 51.43 -23.26 -54.03
CA SER A 407 50.42 -23.05 -52.98
C SER A 407 50.93 -23.41 -51.59
N THR A 408 51.80 -24.41 -51.46
CA THR A 408 52.39 -24.82 -50.19
C THR A 408 53.40 -23.79 -49.70
N THR A 409 54.28 -23.32 -50.58
CA THR A 409 55.18 -22.19 -50.30
C THR A 409 54.38 -20.94 -49.93
N ALA A 410 53.27 -20.71 -50.63
CA ALA A 410 52.37 -19.60 -50.33
C ALA A 410 51.70 -19.76 -48.95
N LEU A 411 51.28 -20.94 -48.54
CA LEU A 411 50.66 -21.15 -47.23
C LEU A 411 51.67 -21.15 -46.08
N SER A 412 52.94 -21.48 -46.32
CA SER A 412 53.99 -21.54 -45.29
C SER A 412 54.67 -20.20 -45.02
N SER A 413 54.79 -19.32 -46.01
CA SER A 413 55.30 -17.97 -45.76
C SER A 413 54.18 -17.14 -45.11
N SER A 414 54.25 -16.91 -43.79
CA SER A 414 53.32 -16.06 -43.03
C SER A 414 53.51 -14.56 -43.30
N ASP A 415 53.75 -14.19 -44.56
CA ASP A 415 53.96 -12.81 -44.96
C ASP A 415 52.61 -12.10 -45.12
N ALA A 416 52.23 -11.35 -44.08
CA ALA A 416 50.99 -10.57 -44.04
C ALA A 416 50.89 -9.50 -45.15
N ARG A 417 51.97 -9.27 -45.93
CA ARG A 417 52.01 -8.31 -47.04
C ARG A 417 51.92 -8.95 -48.42
N ARG A 418 51.54 -10.24 -48.53
CA ARG A 418 51.32 -10.84 -49.86
C ARG A 418 50.20 -10.11 -50.62
N PRO A 419 50.42 -9.72 -51.89
CA PRO A 419 49.36 -9.18 -52.72
C PRO A 419 48.23 -10.19 -52.91
N LYS A 420 46.97 -9.77 -52.66
CA LYS A 420 45.77 -10.61 -52.86
C LYS A 420 45.67 -11.20 -54.28
N SER A 421 46.26 -10.56 -55.28
CA SER A 421 46.31 -11.06 -56.66
C SER A 421 47.05 -12.39 -56.80
N VAL A 422 48.05 -12.67 -55.95
CA VAL A 422 48.80 -13.92 -55.95
C VAL A 422 47.90 -15.08 -55.53
N ASP A 423 47.17 -14.95 -54.41
CA ASP A 423 46.26 -15.99 -53.92
C ASP A 423 45.13 -16.25 -54.94
N VAL A 424 44.56 -15.20 -55.53
CA VAL A 424 43.53 -15.33 -56.59
C VAL A 424 44.08 -16.08 -57.81
N SER A 425 45.30 -15.78 -58.24
CA SER A 425 45.93 -16.46 -59.38
C SER A 425 46.22 -17.94 -59.10
N LEU A 426 46.61 -18.28 -57.87
CA LEU A 426 46.83 -19.66 -57.44
C LEU A 426 45.51 -20.42 -57.38
N ILE A 427 44.46 -19.80 -56.83
CA ILE A 427 43.11 -20.37 -56.80
C ILE A 427 42.60 -20.64 -58.22
N GLN A 428 42.74 -19.70 -59.15
CA GLN A 428 42.32 -19.89 -60.54
C GLN A 428 43.08 -21.04 -61.22
N ARG A 429 44.39 -21.15 -60.99
CA ARG A 429 45.21 -22.25 -61.53
C ARG A 429 44.87 -23.60 -60.89
N LEU A 430 44.58 -23.65 -59.59
CA LEU A 430 44.12 -24.86 -58.90
C LEU A 430 42.78 -25.34 -59.45
N VAL A 431 41.83 -24.41 -59.67
CA VAL A 431 40.52 -24.75 -60.24
C VAL A 431 40.63 -25.16 -61.70
N ALA A 432 41.56 -24.59 -62.48
CA ALA A 432 41.81 -25.01 -63.87
C ALA A 432 42.47 -26.40 -63.99
N CYS A 433 43.04 -26.91 -62.89
CA CYS A 433 43.53 -28.29 -62.80
C CYS A 433 42.44 -29.29 -62.41
N ARG A 434 41.20 -28.84 -62.17
CA ARG A 434 40.02 -29.70 -62.06
C ARG A 434 39.39 -29.85 -63.43
#